data_AF-A0A3P6SRL7-F1
#
_entry.id   AF-A0A3P6SRL7-F1
#
_cell.length_a   1.000
_cell.length_b   1.000
_cell.length_c   1.000
_cell.angle_alpha   90.00
_cell.angle_beta   90.00
_cell.angle_gamma   90.00
#
_symmetry.space_group_name_H-M   'P 1'
#
loop_
_entity.id
_entity.type
_entity.pdbx_description
1 polymer ?
#
loop_
_entity_poly.entity_id
_entity_poly.type
_entity_poly.pdbx_seq_one_letter_code
_entity_poly.pdbx_strand_id
1 'polypeptide(L)' 'MTDAARLLFLNAHNEARLSVAKGLEPNKCGFLGPAKNMYKLEWDCDLEKQAQNAIALCPSTMGIFTSYSQNIIKYV' A
#
# COMPACT_ATOMS: atom_id res chain seq x y z
N MET A 1 -14.96 -3.10 -3.23
CA MET A 1 -13.99 -2.67 -4.27
C MET A 1 -14.26 -3.39 -5.59
N THR A 2 -13.92 -2.82 -6.75
CA THR A 2 -13.89 -3.55 -8.03
C THR A 2 -12.53 -4.22 -8.22
N ASP A 3 -12.44 -5.28 -9.02
CA ASP A 3 -11.15 -5.95 -9.28
C ASP A 3 -10.13 -5.04 -9.95
N ALA A 4 -10.58 -4.16 -10.84
CA ALA A 4 -9.72 -3.15 -11.46
C ALA A 4 -9.05 -2.24 -10.41
N ALA A 5 -9.79 -1.82 -9.39
CA ALA A 5 -9.23 -1.01 -8.31
C ALA A 5 -8.31 -1.83 -7.38
N ARG A 6 -8.63 -3.10 -7.09
CA ARG A 6 -7.71 -4.01 -6.36
C ARG A 6 -6.38 -4.15 -7.09
N LEU A 7 -6.44 -4.41 -8.39
CA LEU A 7 -5.26 -4.55 -9.25
C LEU A 7 -4.45 -3.26 -9.31
N LEU A 8 -5.11 -2.10 -9.40
CA LEU A 8 -4.43 -0.81 -9.37
C LEU A 8 -3.58 -0.64 -8.10
N PHE A 9 -4.18 -0.87 -6.92
CA PHE A 9 -3.45 -0.75 -5.65
C PHE A 9 -2.35 -1.79 -5.52
N LEU A 10 -2.63 -3.06 -5.84
CA LEU A 10 -1.66 -4.15 -5.69
C LEU A 10 -0.46 -3.97 -6.64
N ASN A 11 -0.71 -3.58 -7.89
CA ASN A 11 0.34 -3.37 -8.88
C ASN A 11 1.18 -2.15 -8.52
N ALA A 12 0.56 -1.02 -8.16
CA ALA A 12 1.30 0.18 -7.77
C ALA A 12 2.28 -0.09 -6.61
N HIS A 13 1.86 -0.85 -5.59
CA HIS A 13 2.74 -1.24 -4.50
C HIS A 13 3.85 -2.18 -4.97
N ASN A 14 3.53 -3.22 -5.74
CA ASN A 14 4.52 -4.20 -6.17
C ASN A 14 5.52 -3.64 -7.18
N GLU A 15 5.12 -2.72 -8.05
CA GLU A 15 6.00 -2.01 -8.98
C GLU A 15 6.99 -1.11 -8.22
N ALA A 16 6.52 -0.31 -7.26
CA ALA A 16 7.39 0.52 -6.43
C ALA A 16 8.37 -0.34 -5.61
N ARG A 17 7.89 -1.44 -5.00
CA ARG A 17 8.74 -2.39 -4.27
C ARG A 17 9.80 -3.01 -5.17
N LEU A 18 9.45 -3.39 -6.40
CA LEU A 18 10.38 -3.95 -7.37
C LEU A 18 11.44 -2.92 -7.81
N SER A 19 11.03 -1.67 -8.02
CA SER A 19 11.93 -0.56 -8.37
C SER A 19 12.98 -0.35 -7.28
N VAL A 20 12.57 -0.29 -6.02
CA VAL A 20 13.48 -0.21 -4.86
C VAL A 20 14.37 -1.45 -4.75
N ALA A 21 13.81 -2.66 -4.95
CA ALA A 21 14.57 -3.90 -4.88
C ALA A 21 15.73 -3.93 -5.91
N LYS A 22 15.48 -3.40 -7.11
CA LYS A 22 16.47 -3.28 -8.19
C LYS A 22 17.43 -2.11 -8.03
N GLY A 23 17.22 -1.21 -7.06
CA GLY A 23 18.05 -0.02 -6.91
C GLY A 23 17.74 1.09 -7.93
N LEU A 24 16.52 1.11 -8.49
CA LEU A 24 16.14 2.00 -9.60
C LEU A 24 15.23 3.15 -9.18
N GLU A 25 14.71 3.15 -7.94
CA GLU A 25 13.74 4.13 -7.48
C GLU A 25 14.45 5.45 -7.12
N PRO A 26 14.14 6.58 -7.79
CA PRO A 26 14.78 7.86 -7.49
C PRO A 26 14.50 8.33 -6.05
N ASN A 27 15.50 8.96 -5.45
CA ASN A 27 15.40 9.64 -4.17
C ASN A 27 15.89 11.08 -4.30
N LYS A 28 15.66 11.91 -3.29
CA LYS A 28 16.18 13.28 -3.21
C LYS A 28 17.70 13.35 -3.47
N CYS A 29 18.44 12.31 -3.08
CA CYS A 29 19.86 12.15 -3.37
C CYS A 29 20.13 10.74 -3.92
N GLY A 30 20.19 10.59 -5.24
CA GLY A 30 20.48 9.31 -5.90
C GLY A 30 19.27 8.38 -6.00
N PHE A 31 19.47 7.10 -5.75
CA PHE A 31 18.45 6.05 -5.86
C PHE A 31 18.31 5.27 -4.54
N LEU A 32 17.10 4.80 -4.22
CA LEU A 32 16.86 3.88 -3.10
C LEU A 32 17.27 2.45 -3.48
N GLY A 33 17.81 1.71 -2.51
CA GLY A 33 18.14 0.29 -2.66
C GLY A 33 19.60 0.01 -3.05
N PRO A 34 19.92 -1.20 -3.53
CA PRO A 34 19.02 -2.35 -3.74
C PRO A 34 18.57 -3.03 -2.43
N ALA A 35 17.47 -3.77 -2.47
CA ALA A 35 16.94 -4.52 -1.32
C ALA A 35 16.96 -6.03 -1.58
N LYS A 36 17.57 -6.81 -0.67
CA LYS A 36 17.79 -8.26 -0.88
C LYS A 36 16.56 -9.14 -0.58
N ASN A 37 15.70 -8.73 0.36
CA ASN A 37 14.56 -9.52 0.82
C ASN A 37 13.24 -8.74 0.66
N MET A 38 13.00 -8.20 -0.55
CA MET A 38 11.77 -7.46 -0.84
C MET A 38 10.68 -8.41 -1.36
N TYR A 39 9.80 -8.85 -0.48
CA TYR A 39 8.72 -9.78 -0.82
C TYR A 39 7.62 -9.13 -1.68
N LYS A 40 7.08 -9.88 -2.64
CA LYS A 40 5.90 -9.46 -3.40
C LYS A 40 4.68 -9.50 -2.49
N LEU A 41 3.82 -8.48 -2.57
CA LEU A 41 2.56 -8.45 -1.86
C LEU A 41 1.49 -9.22 -2.64
N GLU A 42 0.55 -9.80 -1.89
CA GLU A 42 -0.67 -10.42 -2.39
C GLU A 42 -1.88 -9.70 -1.81
N TRP A 43 -3.02 -9.79 -2.49
CA TRP A 43 -4.26 -9.19 -2.01
C TRP A 43 -4.90 -10.07 -0.94
N ASP A 44 -5.36 -9.46 0.14
CA ASP A 44 -6.07 -10.12 1.22
C ASP A 44 -7.47 -9.49 1.38
N CYS A 45 -8.51 -10.30 1.20
CA CYS A 45 -9.89 -9.85 1.26
C CYS A 45 -10.35 -9.44 2.67
N ASP A 46 -9.78 -10.02 3.72
CA ASP A 46 -10.11 -9.68 5.10
C ASP A 46 -9.49 -8.32 5.48
N LEU A 47 -8.28 -8.03 5.00
CA LEU A 47 -7.68 -6.69 5.13
C LEU A 47 -8.44 -5.63 4.32
N GLU A 48 -8.89 -5.94 3.10
CA GLU A 48 -9.77 -5.06 2.33
C GLU A 48 -11.04 -4.73 3.11
N LYS A 49 -11.68 -5.75 3.69
CA LYS A 49 -12.93 -5.57 4.46
C LYS A 49 -12.70 -4.70 5.69
N GLN A 50 -11.59 -4.89 6.41
CA GLN A 50 -11.22 -4.03 7.53
C GLN A 50 -10.99 -2.58 7.10
N ALA A 51 -10.27 -2.36 6.00
CA ALA A 51 -10.05 -1.03 5.44
C ALA A 51 -11.37 -0.36 5.03
N GLN A 52 -12.25 -1.10 4.33
CA GLN A 52 -13.56 -0.62 3.90
C GLN A 52 -14.46 -0.22 5.09
N ASN A 53 -14.44 -1.01 6.16
CA ASN A 53 -15.19 -0.70 7.39
C ASN A 53 -14.62 0.53 8.09
N ALA A 54 -13.29 0.65 8.17
CA ALA A 54 -12.63 1.77 8.83
C ALA A 54 -12.97 3.11 8.18
N ILE A 55 -13.19 3.15 6.85
CA ILE A 55 -13.51 4.38 6.11
C ILE A 55 -15.00 4.57 5.82
N ALA A 56 -15.88 3.67 6.26
CA ALA A 56 -17.29 3.65 5.87
C ALA A 56 -18.07 4.94 6.21
N LEU A 57 -17.64 5.64 7.27
CA LEU A 57 -18.23 6.91 7.72
C LEU A 57 -17.38 8.14 7.31
N CYS A 58 -16.45 7.97 6.38
CA CYS A 58 -15.53 9.02 5.91
C CYS A 58 -14.78 9.75 7.05
N PRO A 59 -14.11 9.04 7.96
CA PRO A 59 -13.40 9.66 9.07
C PRO A 59 -12.23 10.54 8.57
N SER A 60 -11.84 11.51 9.38
CA SER A 60 -10.63 12.31 9.16
C SER A 60 -9.38 11.69 9.80
N THR A 61 -9.55 10.61 10.56
CA THR A 61 -8.50 9.96 11.36
C THR A 61 -8.34 8.51 10.96
N MET A 62 -7.17 7.96 11.29
CA MET A 62 -6.85 6.55 11.10
C MET A 62 -7.74 5.64 11.99
N GLY A 63 -8.04 4.43 11.50
CA GLY A 63 -8.74 3.40 12.27
C GLY A 63 -7.88 2.82 13.39
N ILE A 64 -8.47 2.08 14.32
CA ILE A 64 -7.71 1.34 15.34
C ILE A 64 -7.55 -0.10 14.85
N PHE A 65 -6.34 -0.45 14.42
CA PHE A 65 -5.96 -1.81 14.05
C PHE A 65 -4.93 -2.35 15.05
N THR A 66 -5.11 -3.57 15.55
CA THR A 66 -4.26 -4.15 16.60
C THR A 66 -3.00 -4.82 16.05
N SER A 67 -3.02 -5.28 14.79
CA SER A 67 -1.96 -6.12 14.21
C SER A 67 -1.50 -5.67 12.81
N TYR A 68 -2.14 -4.66 12.22
CA TYR A 68 -1.88 -4.24 10.85
C TYR A 68 -1.67 -2.73 10.76
N SER A 69 -0.71 -2.32 9.93
CA SER A 69 -0.47 -0.92 9.60
C SER A 69 -1.48 -0.41 8.58
N GLN A 70 -1.69 0.91 8.53
CA GLN A 70 -2.61 1.54 7.58
C GLN A 70 -2.02 2.81 6.99
N ASN A 71 -2.45 3.14 5.78
CA ASN A 71 -2.29 4.44 5.16
C ASN A 71 -3.68 4.99 4.85
N ILE A 72 -3.89 6.29 5.04
CA ILE A 72 -5.14 6.98 4.71
C ILE A 72 -4.84 8.20 3.83
N ILE A 73 -5.64 8.38 2.79
CA ILE A 73 -5.67 9.61 1.99
C ILE A 73 -7.08 10.18 2.05
N LYS A 74 -7.17 11.47 2.36
CA LYS A 74 -8.42 12.23 2.34
C LYS A 74 -8.27 13.35 1.31
N TYR A 75 -9.26 13.49 0.44
CA TYR A 75 -9.39 14.66 -0.40
C TYR A 75 -10.22 15.68 0.38
N VAL A 76 -9.61 16.82 0.70
CA VAL A 76 -10.25 17.99 1.32
C VAL A 76 -10.58 19.03 0.27
#